data_AF-K9FLJ2-F1
#
_entry.id   AF-K9FLJ2-F1
#
_cell.length_a   1.000
_cell.length_b   1.000
_cell.length_c   1.000
_cell.angle_alpha   90.00
_cell.angle_beta   90.00
_cell.angle_gamma   90.00
#
_symmetry.space_group_name_H-M   'P 1'
#
loop_
_entity.id
_entity.type
_entity.pdbx_description
1 polymer ?
#
loop_
_entity_poly.entity_id
_entity_poly.type
_entity_poly.pdbx_seq_one_letter_code
_entity_poly.pdbx_strand_id
1 'polypeptide(L)'
;MCFLIVENVNILQPQKSEVDEAMEKKPGLLPSTSGLHIYPVANSGREHGVKDDEISVISSVGRKKLYKSRNSRKQSARREWHSDITFEPIPSNYTLLRLTELPQAGGDTLWASGYEVYDRISEPYQKFLESLTATYAQPEFNEIAKRNNFHIHVGPRGAPENVGEALIAEHPVIRTNPVTGWKSVIAVGSHVQKVNGVSEEESRHLLDWFVTLIVENHDLQVRNRWLTPNDLAIWDNRSVYHAATWDYDGLGPRTGHRAVGLGERPYLDPKSIGRREALAKDPSTKCNKEEMHCEVLAWPDRLVPCVSSIWAFFIGQKDHQDKQNITTTYICLCSSIDIRP
;
A
#
# COMPACT_ATOMS: atom_id res chain seq x y z
N MET A 1 1.22 -9.55 -6.77
CA MET A 1 1.48 -8.47 -5.81
C MET A 1 2.88 -7.92 -6.01
N CYS A 2 3.09 -6.61 -6.09
CA CYS A 2 4.44 -6.04 -6.14
C CYS A 2 4.78 -5.41 -4.78
N PHE A 3 5.64 -6.06 -4.01
CA PHE A 3 6.22 -5.50 -2.80
C PHE A 3 7.63 -6.04 -2.57
N LEU A 4 8.38 -5.32 -1.75
CA LEU A 4 9.75 -5.61 -1.38
C LEU A 4 9.90 -5.42 0.12
N ILE A 5 10.54 -6.38 0.78
CA ILE A 5 10.98 -6.24 2.16
C ILE A 5 12.49 -6.27 2.15
N VAL A 6 13.07 -5.37 2.93
CA VAL A 6 14.49 -5.32 3.11
C VAL A 6 14.80 -5.23 4.59
N GLU A 7 15.63 -6.15 5.06
CA GLU A 7 16.01 -6.28 6.44
C GLU A 7 17.25 -5.44 6.73
N ASN A 8 17.32 -4.94 7.98
CA ASN A 8 18.51 -4.28 8.53
C ASN A 8 19.01 -3.09 7.68
N VAL A 9 18.07 -2.25 7.22
CA VAL A 9 18.39 -1.11 6.39
C VAL A 9 18.90 0.03 7.27
N ASN A 10 20.22 0.05 7.50
CA ASN A 10 20.91 1.14 8.18
C ASN A 10 20.98 2.41 7.27
N ILE A 11 19.85 2.87 6.77
CA ILE A 11 19.69 4.21 6.19
C ILE A 11 19.42 5.11 7.38
N LEU A 12 20.18 6.19 7.55
CA LEU A 12 19.80 7.27 8.47
C LEU A 12 18.39 7.75 8.08
N GLN A 13 17.61 8.37 8.98
CA GLN A 13 16.21 8.79 8.68
C GLN A 13 15.97 9.12 7.21
N PRO A 14 15.07 8.40 6.48
CA PRO A 14 14.91 8.65 5.06
C PRO A 14 14.56 10.12 4.88
N GLN A 15 15.48 10.88 4.30
CA GLN A 15 15.27 12.29 4.07
C GLN A 15 14.38 12.44 2.83
N LYS A 16 13.49 13.44 2.82
CA LYS A 16 12.74 13.84 1.63
C LYS A 16 13.60 13.77 0.36
N SER A 17 14.80 14.35 0.40
CA SER A 17 15.72 14.37 -0.75
C SER A 17 16.10 12.99 -1.26
N GLU A 18 16.31 12.00 -0.39
CA GLU A 18 16.70 10.64 -0.80
C GLU A 18 15.51 9.87 -1.37
N VAL A 19 14.32 10.06 -0.81
CA VAL A 19 13.09 9.42 -1.31
C VAL A 19 12.65 10.07 -2.62
N ASP A 20 12.66 11.40 -2.71
CA ASP A 20 12.40 12.14 -3.94
C ASP A 20 13.39 11.71 -5.02
N GLU A 21 14.69 11.68 -4.73
CA GLU A 21 15.71 11.28 -5.70
C GLU A 21 15.54 9.82 -6.16
N ALA A 22 15.17 8.91 -5.26
CA ALA A 22 14.85 7.51 -5.61
C ALA A 22 13.64 7.41 -6.55
N MET A 23 12.66 8.29 -6.37
CA MET A 23 11.39 8.28 -7.12
C MET A 23 11.45 9.10 -8.42
N GLU A 24 12.19 10.21 -8.44
CA GLU A 24 12.38 11.11 -9.59
C GLU A 24 13.34 10.54 -10.63
N LYS A 25 14.40 9.83 -10.21
CA LYS A 25 15.41 9.26 -11.14
C LYS A 25 14.87 8.14 -12.03
N LYS A 26 13.60 7.72 -11.87
CA LYS A 26 13.00 6.65 -12.65
C LYS A 26 11.73 7.11 -13.37
N PRO A 27 11.83 7.44 -14.67
CA PRO A 27 10.67 7.91 -15.44
C PRO A 27 9.53 6.88 -15.41
N GLY A 28 8.33 7.34 -15.07
CA GLY A 28 7.11 6.52 -15.03
C GLY A 28 6.67 6.02 -13.64
N LEU A 29 7.46 6.26 -12.58
CA LEU A 29 7.03 5.95 -11.20
C LEU A 29 6.15 7.05 -10.58
N LEU A 30 6.51 8.32 -10.80
CA LEU A 30 5.74 9.49 -10.38
C LEU A 30 5.28 10.29 -11.62
N PRO A 31 4.02 10.75 -11.68
CA PRO A 31 3.67 11.86 -12.54
C PRO A 31 4.50 13.09 -12.19
N SER A 32 4.91 13.90 -13.16
CA SER A 32 5.75 15.09 -12.94
C SER A 32 5.12 16.16 -12.03
N THR A 33 3.82 16.06 -11.79
CA THR A 33 3.05 16.96 -10.91
C THR A 33 2.90 16.44 -9.49
N SER A 34 3.41 15.24 -9.18
CA SER A 34 3.19 14.53 -7.92
C SER A 34 4.48 14.38 -7.13
N GLY A 35 4.46 14.78 -5.86
CA GLY A 35 5.54 14.61 -4.88
C GLY A 35 5.18 13.63 -3.77
N LEU A 36 5.85 13.77 -2.62
CA LEU A 36 5.50 13.07 -1.40
C LEU A 36 4.27 13.69 -0.73
N HIS A 37 3.46 12.83 -0.12
CA HIS A 37 2.23 13.24 0.51
C HIS A 37 2.45 13.78 1.93
N ILE A 38 1.82 14.92 2.22
CA ILE A 38 1.75 15.50 3.57
C ILE A 38 0.49 14.98 4.28
N TYR A 39 0.65 14.29 5.40
CA TYR A 39 -0.49 13.64 6.07
C TYR A 39 -1.40 14.67 6.76
N PRO A 40 -2.74 14.63 6.57
CA PRO A 40 -3.66 15.65 7.09
C PRO A 40 -3.62 15.86 8.60
N VAL A 41 -3.30 14.79 9.36
CA VAL A 41 -3.37 14.76 10.84
C VAL A 41 -2.00 14.61 11.51
N ALA A 42 -1.02 14.06 10.81
CA ALA A 42 0.27 13.63 11.38
C ALA A 42 1.42 14.30 10.63
N ASN A 43 1.54 15.62 10.82
CA ASN A 43 2.58 16.47 10.24
C ASN A 43 3.46 17.09 11.34
N SER A 44 4.53 17.80 10.95
CA SER A 44 5.59 18.31 11.83
C SER A 44 5.11 19.30 12.90
N GLY A 45 3.89 19.82 12.77
CA GLY A 45 3.23 20.69 13.75
C GLY A 45 2.80 20.01 15.06
N ARG A 46 3.25 18.78 15.37
CA ARG A 46 2.92 18.05 16.61
C ARG A 46 4.14 17.49 17.34
N GLU A 47 3.98 17.30 18.64
CA GLU A 47 4.96 16.86 19.67
C GLU A 47 5.86 15.64 19.35
N HIS A 48 5.69 14.95 18.22
CA HIS A 48 6.51 13.81 17.80
C HIS A 48 7.00 13.91 16.35
N GLY A 49 6.92 15.09 15.73
CA GLY A 49 7.29 15.29 14.34
C GLY A 49 8.79 15.28 14.10
N VAL A 50 9.21 14.55 13.06
CA VAL A 50 10.36 14.99 12.26
C VAL A 50 9.99 16.39 11.71
N LYS A 51 10.95 17.30 11.52
CA LYS A 51 10.68 18.63 10.91
C LYS A 51 10.12 18.55 9.48
N ASP A 52 10.09 17.36 8.92
CA ASP A 52 9.67 17.05 7.56
C ASP A 52 8.19 16.65 7.52
N ASP A 53 7.35 17.50 6.93
CA ASP A 53 5.90 17.29 6.82
C ASP A 53 5.51 16.10 5.93
N GLU A 54 6.45 15.62 5.10
CA GLU A 54 6.23 14.52 4.17
C GLU A 54 6.60 13.16 4.77
N ILE A 55 7.21 13.15 5.97
CA ILE A 55 7.53 11.95 6.73
C ILE A 55 6.57 11.79 7.91
N SER A 56 5.70 10.80 7.81
CA SER A 56 4.75 10.46 8.88
C SER A 56 5.37 9.54 9.93
N VAL A 57 5.31 9.93 11.21
CA VAL A 57 5.70 9.06 12.32
C VAL A 57 4.52 8.18 12.75
N ILE A 58 4.61 6.89 12.42
CA ILE A 58 3.64 5.86 12.78
C ILE A 58 4.01 5.28 14.15
N SER A 59 3.57 5.94 15.22
CA SER A 59 3.81 5.52 16.60
C SER A 59 2.57 4.92 17.25
N SER A 60 2.71 3.73 17.81
CA SER A 60 1.67 3.09 18.64
C SER A 60 1.33 3.90 19.90
N VAL A 61 2.31 4.57 20.52
CA VAL A 61 2.11 5.46 21.67
C VAL A 61 1.35 6.72 21.23
N GLY A 62 1.78 7.34 20.13
CA GLY A 62 1.08 8.50 19.55
C GLY A 62 -0.36 8.16 19.15
N ARG A 63 -0.57 6.98 18.54
CA ARG A 63 -1.90 6.48 18.17
C ARG A 63 -2.79 6.23 19.39
N LYS A 64 -2.27 5.67 20.50
CA LYS A 64 -3.04 5.51 21.76
C LYS A 64 -3.53 6.86 22.29
N LYS A 65 -2.70 7.90 22.23
CA LYS A 65 -3.11 9.27 22.62
C LYS A 65 -4.22 9.82 21.74
N LEU A 66 -4.09 9.65 20.42
CA LEU A 66 -5.01 10.22 19.43
C LEU A 66 -6.34 9.44 19.32
N TYR A 67 -6.31 8.12 19.51
CA TYR A 67 -7.43 7.20 19.35
C TYR A 67 -7.70 6.40 20.63
N LYS A 68 -8.32 7.04 21.62
CA LYS A 68 -8.54 6.50 22.99
C LYS A 68 -9.23 5.12 23.08
N SER A 69 -9.95 4.66 22.04
CA SER A 69 -10.72 3.39 22.07
C SER A 69 -10.39 2.38 20.94
N ARG A 70 -9.46 2.72 20.04
CA ARG A 70 -9.23 1.94 18.80
C ARG A 70 -8.43 0.66 19.02
N ASN A 71 -7.69 0.57 20.13
CA ASN A 71 -6.85 -0.58 20.51
C ASN A 71 -7.57 -1.57 21.46
N SER A 72 -8.89 -1.49 21.58
CA SER A 72 -9.66 -2.52 22.27
C SER A 72 -9.57 -3.84 21.48
N ARG A 73 -9.55 -4.99 22.18
CA ARG A 73 -9.52 -6.32 21.56
C ARG A 73 -10.84 -6.58 20.84
N LYS A 74 -10.93 -6.17 19.58
CA LYS A 74 -12.11 -6.36 18.74
C LYS A 74 -12.22 -7.82 18.31
N GLN A 75 -13.46 -8.28 18.11
CA GLN A 75 -13.74 -9.61 17.57
C GLN A 75 -13.22 -9.80 16.13
N SER A 76 -13.00 -8.71 15.39
CA SER A 76 -12.56 -8.76 13.98
C SER A 76 -11.60 -7.63 13.64
N ALA A 77 -10.54 -7.97 12.90
CA ALA A 77 -9.57 -7.04 12.32
C ALA A 77 -9.91 -6.66 10.85
N ARG A 78 -11.10 -7.01 10.35
CA ARG A 78 -11.53 -6.72 8.96
C ARG A 78 -11.35 -5.25 8.57
N ARG A 79 -11.56 -4.32 9.51
CA ARG A 79 -11.45 -2.87 9.29
C ARG A 79 -10.01 -2.34 9.27
N GLU A 80 -9.00 -3.18 9.51
CA GLU A 80 -7.60 -2.77 9.42
C GLU A 80 -7.06 -2.86 7.98
N TRP A 81 -7.69 -3.64 7.10
CA TRP A 81 -7.32 -3.70 5.68
C TRP A 81 -7.63 -2.40 4.97
N HIS A 82 -6.65 -1.84 4.27
CA HIS A 82 -6.81 -0.64 3.46
C HIS A 82 -5.67 -0.48 2.44
N SER A 83 -5.91 0.32 1.41
CA SER A 83 -4.86 1.00 0.64
C SER A 83 -4.72 2.42 1.17
N ASP A 84 -3.50 2.92 1.24
CA ASP A 84 -3.19 4.25 1.75
C ASP A 84 -3.81 5.35 0.88
N ILE A 85 -4.41 6.36 1.54
CA ILE A 85 -4.75 7.66 0.94
C ILE A 85 -5.69 7.57 -0.28
N THR A 86 -6.57 6.57 -0.33
CA THR A 86 -7.57 6.47 -1.41
C THR A 86 -8.66 7.55 -1.33
N PHE A 87 -8.73 8.30 -0.24
CA PHE A 87 -9.67 9.42 -0.05
C PHE A 87 -9.23 10.72 -0.74
N GLU A 88 -8.01 10.78 -1.30
CA GLU A 88 -7.54 11.92 -2.09
C GLU A 88 -7.84 11.71 -3.59
N PRO A 89 -8.02 12.80 -4.36
CA PRO A 89 -8.14 12.74 -5.82
C PRO A 89 -6.93 12.08 -6.50
N ILE A 90 -5.72 12.34 -6.00
CA ILE A 90 -4.47 11.71 -6.41
C ILE A 90 -3.99 10.84 -5.25
N PRO A 91 -4.33 9.53 -5.23
CA PRO A 91 -3.96 8.63 -4.14
C PRO A 91 -2.51 8.15 -4.24
N SER A 92 -2.08 7.39 -3.24
CA SER A 92 -0.70 6.88 -3.17
C SER A 92 -0.37 5.87 -4.28
N ASN A 93 0.83 5.99 -4.86
CA ASN A 93 1.45 4.94 -5.68
C ASN A 93 2.23 3.93 -4.83
N TYR A 94 3.33 4.35 -4.22
CA TYR A 94 4.23 3.53 -3.43
C TYR A 94 4.33 4.09 -2.03
N THR A 95 4.45 3.19 -1.07
CA THR A 95 4.70 3.54 0.32
C THR A 95 5.94 2.85 0.81
N LEU A 96 6.76 3.60 1.56
CA LEU A 96 7.92 3.11 2.26
C LEU A 96 7.65 3.18 3.76
N LEU A 97 7.82 2.09 4.48
CA LEU A 97 7.71 2.03 5.93
C LEU A 97 8.96 1.43 6.54
N ARG A 98 9.65 2.20 7.36
CA ARG A 98 10.78 1.73 8.17
C ARG A 98 10.40 1.73 9.64
N LEU A 99 10.47 0.59 10.32
CA LEU A 99 10.22 0.54 11.76
C LEU A 99 11.49 0.85 12.53
N THR A 100 11.45 1.80 13.47
CA THR A 100 12.59 2.22 14.30
C THR A 100 12.53 1.65 15.72
N GLU A 101 11.33 1.28 16.19
CA GLU A 101 11.12 0.61 17.47
C GLU A 101 10.16 -0.57 17.24
N LEU A 102 10.50 -1.72 17.83
CA LEU A 102 9.72 -2.94 17.76
C LEU A 102 9.31 -3.40 19.17
N PRO A 103 8.10 -3.97 19.33
CA PRO A 103 7.73 -4.65 20.56
C PRO A 103 8.53 -5.95 20.72
N GLN A 104 8.53 -6.52 21.93
CA GLN A 104 9.20 -7.80 22.21
C GLN A 104 8.68 -8.96 21.33
N ALA A 105 7.38 -8.94 20.99
CA ALA A 105 6.75 -9.85 20.04
C ALA A 105 5.51 -9.20 19.42
N GLY A 106 5.04 -9.76 18.29
CA GLY A 106 3.91 -9.23 17.53
C GLY A 106 4.24 -7.96 16.76
N GLY A 107 3.21 -7.23 16.33
CA GLY A 107 3.36 -5.98 15.57
C GLY A 107 3.63 -6.18 14.08
N ASP A 108 3.34 -7.38 13.58
CA ASP A 108 3.49 -7.78 12.19
C ASP A 108 2.63 -6.92 11.26
N THR A 109 3.07 -6.82 10.01
CA THR A 109 2.27 -6.20 8.94
C THR A 109 1.85 -7.29 7.95
N LEU A 110 0.58 -7.30 7.57
CA LEU A 110 0.07 -8.14 6.50
C LEU A 110 -0.15 -7.30 5.25
N TRP A 111 0.01 -7.92 4.10
CA TRP A 111 -0.40 -7.36 2.81
C TRP A 111 -1.17 -8.37 1.99
N ALA A 112 -1.99 -7.87 1.05
CA ALA A 112 -2.85 -8.66 0.18
C ALA A 112 -2.81 -8.12 -1.26
N SER A 113 -2.87 -9.03 -2.24
CA SER A 113 -2.79 -8.71 -3.67
C SER A 113 -4.15 -8.37 -4.29
N GLY A 114 -4.39 -7.10 -4.61
CA GLY A 114 -5.60 -6.65 -5.32
C GLY A 114 -5.73 -7.22 -6.75
N TYR A 115 -4.61 -7.54 -7.40
CA TYR A 115 -4.61 -8.30 -8.65
C TYR A 115 -5.22 -9.69 -8.50
N GLU A 116 -4.89 -10.37 -7.40
CA GLU A 116 -5.36 -11.73 -7.18
C GLU A 116 -6.82 -11.77 -6.73
N VAL A 117 -7.26 -10.71 -6.04
CA VAL A 117 -8.68 -10.50 -5.77
C VAL A 117 -9.45 -10.32 -7.09
N TYR A 118 -8.94 -9.54 -8.04
CA TYR A 118 -9.59 -9.39 -9.35
C TYR A 118 -9.58 -10.70 -10.16
N ASP A 119 -8.43 -11.35 -10.27
CA ASP A 119 -8.21 -12.54 -11.12
C ASP A 119 -9.06 -13.76 -10.70
N ARG A 120 -9.56 -13.81 -9.46
CA ARG A 120 -10.44 -14.90 -8.97
C ARG A 120 -11.93 -14.62 -9.12
N ILE A 121 -12.31 -13.37 -9.43
CA ILE A 121 -13.71 -13.02 -9.66
C ILE A 121 -14.10 -13.51 -11.06
N SER A 122 -15.26 -14.16 -11.19
CA SER A 122 -15.73 -14.63 -12.49
C SER A 122 -15.94 -13.48 -13.48
N GLU A 123 -15.70 -13.72 -14.76
CA GLU A 123 -15.79 -12.70 -15.83
C GLU A 123 -17.10 -11.88 -15.82
N PRO A 124 -18.31 -12.44 -15.61
CA PRO A 124 -19.53 -11.64 -15.54
C PRO A 124 -19.51 -10.61 -14.41
N TYR A 125 -19.01 -11.01 -13.23
CA TYR A 125 -18.84 -10.10 -12.10
C TYR A 125 -17.73 -9.09 -12.36
N GLN A 126 -16.63 -9.48 -13.01
CA GLN A 126 -15.59 -8.53 -13.39
C GLN A 126 -16.16 -7.41 -14.26
N LYS A 127 -16.93 -7.74 -15.32
CA LYS A 127 -17.58 -6.76 -16.19
C LYS A 127 -18.54 -5.85 -15.44
N PHE A 128 -19.32 -6.41 -14.52
CA PHE A 128 -20.20 -5.62 -13.66
C PHE A 128 -19.40 -4.64 -12.80
N LEU A 129 -18.38 -5.10 -12.08
CA LEU A 129 -17.56 -4.27 -11.20
C LEU A 129 -16.74 -3.21 -11.97
N GLU A 130 -16.31 -3.51 -13.19
CA GLU A 130 -15.62 -2.59 -14.09
C GLU A 130 -16.48 -1.38 -14.48
N SER A 131 -17.80 -1.50 -14.42
CA SER A 131 -18.72 -0.39 -14.69
C SER A 131 -18.96 0.54 -13.49
N LEU A 132 -18.48 0.18 -12.30
CA LEU A 132 -18.82 0.87 -11.06
C LEU A 132 -17.73 1.83 -10.61
N THR A 133 -18.15 2.92 -9.96
CA THR A 133 -17.29 3.80 -9.17
C THR A 133 -17.64 3.68 -7.69
N ALA A 134 -16.75 4.16 -6.83
CA ALA A 134 -16.96 4.20 -5.39
C ALA A 134 -16.52 5.56 -4.83
N THR A 135 -17.21 6.01 -3.79
CA THR A 135 -16.83 7.19 -3.01
C THR A 135 -15.89 6.76 -1.88
N TYR A 136 -14.72 7.38 -1.83
CA TYR A 136 -13.70 7.18 -0.81
C TYR A 136 -13.63 8.44 0.05
N ALA A 137 -13.64 8.29 1.37
CA ALA A 137 -13.52 9.42 2.28
C ALA A 137 -12.85 9.03 3.60
N GLN A 138 -12.31 10.03 4.29
CA GLN A 138 -11.80 9.91 5.67
C GLN A 138 -12.39 10.96 6.61
N PRO A 139 -13.70 10.88 6.93
CA PRO A 139 -14.34 11.83 7.84
C PRO A 139 -13.78 11.76 9.27
N GLU A 140 -13.23 10.61 9.68
CA GLU A 140 -12.67 10.39 11.02
C GLU A 140 -11.54 11.40 11.34
N PHE A 141 -10.78 11.85 10.35
CA PHE A 141 -9.69 12.81 10.56
C PHE A 141 -10.20 14.18 11.01
N ASN A 142 -11.29 14.67 10.42
CA ASN A 142 -11.94 15.90 10.84
C ASN A 142 -12.59 15.76 12.22
N GLU A 143 -13.16 14.59 12.54
CA GLU A 143 -13.69 14.34 13.88
C GLU A 143 -12.59 14.34 14.94
N ILE A 144 -11.45 13.71 14.65
CA ILE A 144 -10.30 13.65 15.55
C ILE A 144 -9.69 15.03 15.75
N ALA A 145 -9.59 15.83 14.69
CA ALA A 145 -9.22 17.24 14.73
C ALA A 145 -10.05 18.01 15.74
N LYS A 146 -11.37 17.95 15.59
CA LYS A 146 -12.32 18.61 16.50
C LYS A 146 -12.18 18.10 17.92
N ARG A 147 -12.14 16.77 18.13
CA ARG A 147 -12.05 16.15 19.46
C ARG A 147 -10.76 16.47 20.21
N ASN A 148 -9.67 16.74 19.50
CA ASN A 148 -8.35 17.04 20.08
C ASN A 148 -7.93 18.50 19.89
N ASN A 149 -8.86 19.38 19.52
CA ASN A 149 -8.66 20.82 19.39
C ASN A 149 -7.49 21.24 18.46
N PHE A 150 -7.42 20.63 17.27
CA PHE A 150 -6.47 21.01 16.21
C PHE A 150 -7.17 21.13 14.85
N HIS A 151 -6.50 21.70 13.85
CA HIS A 151 -6.96 21.75 12.45
C HIS A 151 -6.15 20.77 11.58
N ILE A 152 -6.82 20.14 10.60
CA ILE A 152 -6.12 19.33 9.60
C ILE A 152 -5.35 20.23 8.62
N HIS A 153 -4.34 19.68 7.96
CA HIS A 153 -3.62 20.39 6.91
C HIS A 153 -4.50 20.56 5.66
N VAL A 154 -4.82 21.82 5.33
CA VAL A 154 -5.72 22.19 4.22
C VAL A 154 -4.99 22.59 2.94
N GLY A 155 -3.69 22.87 3.02
CA GLY A 155 -2.87 23.21 1.87
C GLY A 155 -2.63 22.01 0.94
N PRO A 156 -1.88 22.19 -0.16
CA PRO A 156 -1.49 21.09 -1.02
C PRO A 156 -0.80 19.98 -0.22
N ARG A 157 -1.20 18.73 -0.50
CA ARG A 157 -0.67 17.51 0.15
C ARG A 157 0.14 16.67 -0.82
N GLY A 158 1.07 17.30 -1.54
CA GLY A 158 1.95 16.64 -2.51
C GLY A 158 1.46 16.67 -3.96
N ALA A 159 0.18 16.98 -4.19
CA ALA A 159 -0.39 17.22 -5.52
C ALA A 159 -1.32 18.46 -5.48
N PRO A 160 -1.39 19.26 -6.56
CA PRO A 160 -2.26 20.44 -6.63
C PRO A 160 -3.75 20.15 -6.36
N GLU A 161 -4.21 18.95 -6.74
CA GLU A 161 -5.59 18.51 -6.57
C GLU A 161 -5.89 18.02 -5.15
N ASN A 162 -4.87 17.64 -4.38
CA ASN A 162 -5.00 17.14 -3.01
C ASN A 162 -4.98 18.30 -2.02
N VAL A 163 -6.07 19.06 -1.97
CA VAL A 163 -6.22 20.26 -1.14
C VAL A 163 -7.54 20.26 -0.37
N GLY A 164 -7.66 21.13 0.63
CA GLY A 164 -8.91 21.34 1.37
C GLY A 164 -9.22 20.28 2.42
N GLU A 165 -10.38 20.43 3.06
CA GLU A 165 -10.75 19.66 4.26
C GLU A 165 -11.65 18.44 3.98
N ALA A 166 -12.21 18.34 2.77
CA ALA A 166 -13.26 17.38 2.48
C ALA A 166 -12.77 15.93 2.54
N LEU A 167 -11.49 15.69 2.18
CA LEU A 167 -10.84 14.37 2.17
C LEU A 167 -11.76 13.30 1.58
N ILE A 168 -12.28 13.60 0.38
CA ILE A 168 -13.25 12.79 -0.35
C ILE A 168 -12.87 12.76 -1.82
N ALA A 169 -12.97 11.58 -2.43
CA ALA A 169 -12.73 11.38 -3.85
C ALA A 169 -13.62 10.27 -4.40
N GLU A 170 -13.85 10.30 -5.70
CA GLU A 170 -14.51 9.23 -6.43
C GLU A 170 -13.49 8.55 -7.36
N HIS A 171 -13.40 7.22 -7.26
CA HIS A 171 -12.52 6.39 -8.07
C HIS A 171 -13.29 5.17 -8.61
N PRO A 172 -12.86 4.54 -9.70
CA PRO A 172 -13.46 3.28 -10.14
C PRO A 172 -13.31 2.18 -9.08
N VAL A 173 -14.19 1.18 -9.11
CA VAL A 173 -14.08 -0.01 -8.24
C VAL A 173 -12.92 -0.90 -8.68
N ILE A 174 -12.74 -1.02 -10.00
CA ILE A 174 -11.61 -1.70 -10.65
C ILE A 174 -10.74 -0.65 -11.32
N ARG A 175 -9.44 -0.66 -11.05
CA ARG A 175 -8.48 0.23 -11.68
C ARG A 175 -7.44 -0.53 -12.50
N THR A 176 -6.85 0.15 -13.48
CA THR A 176 -5.66 -0.31 -14.19
C THR A 176 -4.43 0.25 -13.49
N ASN A 177 -3.45 -0.58 -13.15
CA ASN A 177 -2.14 -0.08 -12.71
C ASN A 177 -1.33 0.37 -13.94
N PRO A 178 -0.90 1.64 -14.05
CA PRO A 178 -0.23 2.16 -15.24
C PRO A 178 1.14 1.54 -15.51
N VAL A 179 1.80 1.00 -14.48
CA VAL A 179 3.12 0.36 -14.62
C VAL A 179 2.99 -1.04 -15.20
N THR A 180 2.01 -1.81 -14.73
CA THR A 180 1.85 -3.22 -15.11
C THR A 180 0.85 -3.41 -16.25
N GLY A 181 -0.07 -2.47 -16.44
CA GLY A 181 -1.22 -2.61 -17.34
C GLY A 181 -2.30 -3.57 -16.81
N TRP A 182 -2.20 -4.03 -15.56
CA TRP A 182 -3.11 -5.03 -15.00
C TRP A 182 -4.24 -4.41 -14.19
N LYS A 183 -5.40 -5.09 -14.21
CA LYS A 183 -6.58 -4.72 -13.41
C LYS A 183 -6.45 -5.16 -11.96
N SER A 184 -6.82 -4.28 -11.04
CA SER A 184 -6.88 -4.52 -9.60
C SER A 184 -8.19 -3.98 -9.04
N VAL A 185 -8.78 -4.68 -8.07
CA VAL A 185 -9.81 -4.07 -7.21
C VAL A 185 -9.13 -2.95 -6.40
N ILE A 186 -9.81 -1.83 -6.18
CA ILE A 186 -9.34 -0.74 -5.30
C ILE A 186 -10.36 -0.38 -4.21
N ALA A 187 -11.64 -0.72 -4.40
CA ALA A 187 -12.73 -0.43 -3.46
C ALA A 187 -12.73 -1.36 -2.23
N VAL A 188 -11.62 -1.41 -1.50
CA VAL A 188 -11.47 -2.24 -0.30
C VAL A 188 -11.09 -1.38 0.90
N GLY A 189 -11.69 -1.72 2.04
CA GLY A 189 -11.17 -1.32 3.34
C GLY A 189 -11.74 -0.01 3.86
N SER A 190 -11.06 0.55 4.86
CA SER A 190 -11.63 1.59 5.72
C SER A 190 -11.91 2.94 5.06
N HIS A 191 -11.42 3.17 3.85
CA HIS A 191 -11.59 4.46 3.14
C HIS A 191 -12.81 4.48 2.24
N VAL A 192 -13.35 3.33 1.84
CA VAL A 192 -14.50 3.29 0.94
C VAL A 192 -15.78 3.45 1.73
N GLN A 193 -16.58 4.44 1.37
CA GLN A 193 -17.85 4.72 2.05
C GLN A 193 -19.04 4.05 1.36
N LYS A 194 -19.04 4.05 0.02
CA LYS A 194 -20.11 3.45 -0.78
C LYS A 194 -19.66 3.15 -2.20
N VAL A 195 -20.33 2.19 -2.82
CA VAL A 195 -20.32 1.97 -4.27
C VAL A 195 -21.42 2.83 -4.89
N ASN A 196 -21.07 3.58 -5.93
CA ASN A 196 -21.97 4.51 -6.60
C ASN A 196 -22.85 3.78 -7.64
N GLY A 197 -24.03 4.32 -7.90
CA GLY A 197 -24.94 3.78 -8.93
C GLY A 197 -25.69 2.50 -8.54
N VAL A 198 -25.53 2.02 -7.30
CA VAL A 198 -26.24 0.87 -6.74
C VAL A 198 -27.00 1.28 -5.47
N SER A 199 -27.93 0.46 -5.01
CA SER A 199 -28.62 0.67 -3.74
C SER A 199 -27.66 0.57 -2.54
N GLU A 200 -28.07 1.12 -1.40
CA GLU A 200 -27.28 1.06 -0.16
C GLU A 200 -26.99 -0.38 0.29
N GLU A 201 -27.97 -1.28 0.13
CA GLU A 201 -27.83 -2.69 0.48
C GLU A 201 -26.83 -3.41 -0.45
N GLU A 202 -26.92 -3.17 -1.76
CA GLU A 202 -25.96 -3.70 -2.73
C GLU A 202 -24.55 -3.17 -2.46
N SER A 203 -24.41 -1.86 -2.21
CA SER A 203 -23.15 -1.24 -1.83
C SER A 203 -22.55 -1.91 -0.59
N ARG A 204 -23.34 -2.09 0.48
CA ARG A 204 -22.87 -2.75 1.70
C ARG A 204 -22.42 -4.19 1.43
N HIS A 205 -23.20 -4.96 0.67
CA HIS A 205 -22.84 -6.33 0.30
C HIS A 205 -21.55 -6.41 -0.51
N LEU A 206 -21.36 -5.52 -1.49
CA LEU A 206 -20.13 -5.46 -2.28
C LEU A 206 -18.91 -5.16 -1.41
N LEU A 207 -18.98 -4.15 -0.56
CA LEU A 207 -17.86 -3.77 0.32
C LEU A 207 -17.51 -4.87 1.34
N ASP A 208 -18.52 -5.51 1.93
CA ASP A 208 -18.31 -6.65 2.83
C ASP A 208 -17.70 -7.85 2.09
N TRP A 209 -18.15 -8.10 0.85
CA TRP A 209 -17.64 -9.18 0.02
C TRP A 209 -16.18 -8.96 -0.39
N PHE A 210 -15.78 -7.74 -0.78
CA PHE A 210 -14.39 -7.48 -1.14
C PHE A 210 -13.42 -7.72 0.03
N VAL A 211 -13.79 -7.33 1.25
CA VAL A 211 -12.99 -7.64 2.44
C VAL A 211 -12.99 -9.14 2.73
N THR A 212 -14.11 -9.82 2.50
CA THR A 212 -14.23 -11.28 2.65
C THR A 212 -13.30 -12.03 1.70
N LEU A 213 -13.21 -11.60 0.44
CA LEU A 213 -12.27 -12.14 -0.54
C LEU A 213 -10.82 -12.02 -0.07
N ILE A 214 -10.48 -11.04 0.78
CA ILE A 214 -9.14 -10.97 1.36
C ILE A 214 -9.03 -11.95 2.52
N VAL A 215 -9.86 -11.82 3.55
CA VAL A 215 -9.66 -12.54 4.82
C VAL A 215 -9.84 -14.06 4.72
N GLU A 216 -10.61 -14.56 3.75
CA GLU A 216 -10.83 -16.00 3.55
C GLU A 216 -9.80 -16.65 2.62
N ASN A 217 -8.98 -15.84 1.93
CA ASN A 217 -8.00 -16.33 0.97
C ASN A 217 -6.59 -16.02 1.45
N HIS A 218 -5.97 -16.98 2.13
CA HIS A 218 -4.61 -16.82 2.67
C HIS A 218 -3.54 -16.85 1.57
N ASP A 219 -3.83 -17.45 0.42
CA ASP A 219 -2.94 -17.59 -0.75
C ASP A 219 -2.64 -16.27 -1.47
N LEU A 220 -3.44 -15.23 -1.24
CA LEU A 220 -3.21 -13.87 -1.74
C LEU A 220 -2.55 -12.94 -0.72
N GLN A 221 -2.29 -13.42 0.50
CA GLN A 221 -1.76 -12.65 1.61
C GLN A 221 -0.30 -13.00 1.90
N VAL A 222 0.47 -12.00 2.33
CA VAL A 222 1.75 -12.18 3.01
C VAL A 222 1.65 -11.60 4.41
N ARG A 223 2.30 -12.24 5.38
CA ARG A 223 2.53 -11.69 6.71
C ARG A 223 4.03 -11.52 6.91
N ASN A 224 4.47 -10.29 7.15
CA ASN A 224 5.85 -10.03 7.54
C ASN A 224 5.96 -9.84 9.04
N ARG A 225 6.86 -10.61 9.64
CA ARG A 225 7.36 -10.34 10.98
C ARG A 225 8.56 -9.42 10.86
N TRP A 226 8.49 -8.27 11.51
CA TRP A 226 9.62 -7.36 11.64
C TRP A 226 10.64 -7.98 12.59
N LEU A 227 11.88 -8.15 12.12
CA LEU A 227 12.94 -8.85 12.84
C LEU A 227 13.84 -7.87 13.58
N THR A 228 14.20 -6.76 12.94
CA THR A 228 15.15 -5.80 13.51
C THR A 228 14.70 -4.35 13.34
N PRO A 229 15.07 -3.45 14.28
CA PRO A 229 14.97 -2.03 14.03
C PRO A 229 15.65 -1.66 12.71
N ASN A 230 14.99 -0.80 11.96
CA ASN A 230 15.31 -0.34 10.61
C ASN A 230 15.03 -1.32 9.47
N ASP A 231 14.29 -2.40 9.72
CA ASP A 231 13.63 -3.12 8.63
C ASP A 231 12.72 -2.18 7.84
N LEU A 232 12.76 -2.30 6.52
CA LEU A 232 12.07 -1.44 5.55
C LEU A 232 11.16 -2.30 4.67
N ALA A 233 9.93 -1.86 4.47
CA ALA A 233 9.04 -2.41 3.45
C ALA A 233 8.66 -1.34 2.44
N ILE A 234 8.57 -1.75 1.16
CA ILE A 234 8.11 -0.94 0.05
C ILE A 234 7.00 -1.70 -0.67
N TRP A 235 5.85 -1.09 -0.90
CA TRP A 235 4.76 -1.72 -1.64
C TRP A 235 4.08 -0.77 -2.61
N ASP A 236 3.51 -1.34 -3.68
CA ASP A 236 2.69 -0.64 -4.66
C ASP A 236 1.21 -0.59 -4.20
N ASN A 237 0.84 0.53 -3.60
CA ASN A 237 -0.48 0.82 -3.08
C ASN A 237 -1.59 0.84 -4.15
N ARG A 238 -1.25 0.89 -5.44
CA ARG A 238 -2.22 0.79 -6.56
C ARG A 238 -2.80 -0.61 -6.72
N SER A 239 -2.16 -1.63 -6.12
CA SER A 239 -2.56 -3.03 -6.25
C SER A 239 -2.45 -3.83 -4.96
N VAL A 240 -2.25 -3.14 -3.83
CA VAL A 240 -1.96 -3.76 -2.54
C VAL A 240 -2.84 -3.17 -1.45
N TYR A 241 -3.38 -4.05 -0.62
CA TYR A 241 -3.95 -3.71 0.68
C TYR A 241 -2.99 -4.14 1.77
N HIS A 242 -3.04 -3.47 2.91
CA HIS A 242 -2.26 -3.87 4.07
C HIS A 242 -3.04 -3.68 5.37
N ALA A 243 -2.60 -4.39 6.40
CA ALA A 243 -3.15 -4.33 7.74
C ALA A 243 -2.03 -4.46 8.78
N ALA A 244 -2.02 -3.57 9.77
CA ALA A 244 -1.15 -3.71 10.93
C ALA A 244 -1.78 -4.64 11.96
N THR A 245 -0.99 -5.56 12.52
CA THR A 245 -1.46 -6.49 13.55
C THR A 245 -1.26 -5.87 14.93
N TRP A 246 -2.34 -5.72 15.69
CA TRP A 246 -2.33 -5.11 17.02
C TRP A 246 -2.27 -6.18 18.13
N ASP A 247 -1.31 -7.08 18.05
CA ASP A 247 -1.14 -8.25 18.94
C ASP A 247 0.01 -8.10 19.95
N TYR A 248 0.37 -6.85 20.29
CA TYR A 248 1.56 -6.52 21.08
C TYR A 248 1.28 -5.58 22.27
N ASP A 249 0.04 -5.54 22.77
CA ASP A 249 -0.28 -4.72 23.94
C ASP A 249 0.46 -5.21 25.19
N GLY A 250 1.08 -4.29 25.92
CA GLY A 250 1.96 -4.61 27.06
C GLY A 250 3.35 -5.13 26.68
N LEU A 251 3.66 -5.31 25.39
CA LEU A 251 4.96 -5.86 24.93
C LEU A 251 5.96 -4.80 24.46
N GLY A 252 5.67 -3.52 24.67
CA GLY A 252 6.54 -2.40 24.29
C GLY A 252 6.00 -1.57 23.11
N PRO A 253 6.69 -0.49 22.74
CA PRO A 253 6.28 0.39 21.66
C PRO A 253 6.60 -0.21 20.29
N ARG A 254 5.75 0.12 19.33
CA ARG A 254 6.00 0.01 17.89
C ARG A 254 6.00 1.41 17.28
N THR A 255 7.12 1.80 16.67
CA THR A 255 7.29 3.13 16.04
C THR A 255 7.99 2.98 14.70
N GLY A 256 7.57 3.72 13.69
CA GLY A 256 8.20 3.74 12.39
C GLY A 256 7.98 5.04 11.62
N HIS A 257 8.78 5.22 10.58
CA HIS A 257 8.74 6.38 9.68
C HIS A 257 8.17 5.92 8.35
N ARG A 258 7.20 6.67 7.83
CA ARG A 258 6.52 6.36 6.58
C ARG A 258 6.62 7.53 5.61
N ALA A 259 7.11 7.24 4.41
CA ALA A 259 7.07 8.14 3.27
C ALA A 259 6.07 7.58 2.25
N VAL A 260 5.25 8.44 1.67
CA VAL A 260 4.19 8.03 0.75
C VAL A 260 4.29 8.87 -0.52
N GLY A 261 4.60 8.23 -1.64
CA GLY A 261 4.53 8.86 -2.95
C GLY A 261 3.09 8.98 -3.43
N LEU A 262 2.81 10.01 -4.22
CA LEU A 262 1.55 10.18 -4.93
C LEU A 262 1.65 9.66 -6.36
N GLY A 263 0.62 8.93 -6.77
CA GLY A 263 0.52 8.38 -8.11
C GLY A 263 -0.31 9.26 -9.02
N GLU A 264 -1.11 8.60 -9.82
CA GLU A 264 -2.07 9.17 -10.74
C GLU A 264 -3.51 9.08 -10.21
N ARG A 265 -4.41 9.90 -10.78
CA ARG A 265 -5.84 9.68 -10.60
C ARG A 265 -6.20 8.26 -11.09
N PRO A 266 -6.81 7.40 -10.26
CA PRO A 266 -7.20 6.06 -10.67
C PRO A 266 -8.13 6.08 -11.87
N TYR A 267 -7.87 5.18 -12.81
CA TYR A 267 -8.65 5.01 -14.03
C TYR A 267 -8.75 3.52 -14.36
N LEU A 268 -9.71 3.18 -15.22
CA LEU A 268 -9.83 1.87 -15.83
C LEU A 268 -9.61 2.02 -17.34
N ASP A 269 -8.55 1.40 -17.87
CA ASP A 269 -8.35 1.25 -19.30
C ASP A 269 -9.17 0.03 -19.78
N PRO A 270 -10.15 0.20 -20.70
CA PRO A 270 -10.91 -0.91 -21.26
C PRO A 270 -10.05 -1.99 -21.94
N LYS A 271 -8.82 -1.65 -22.37
CA LYS A 271 -7.88 -2.59 -22.99
C LYS A 271 -6.99 -3.32 -21.98
N SER A 272 -7.00 -2.91 -20.72
CA SER A 272 -6.26 -3.62 -19.67
C SER A 272 -6.85 -5.00 -19.41
N ILE A 273 -6.03 -5.91 -18.89
CA ILE A 273 -6.40 -7.30 -18.64
C ILE A 273 -6.07 -7.71 -17.20
N GLY A 274 -6.60 -8.84 -16.77
CA GLY A 274 -6.22 -9.46 -15.49
C GLY A 274 -4.75 -9.87 -15.50
N ARG A 275 -4.14 -9.98 -14.32
CA ARG A 275 -2.74 -10.39 -14.20
C ARG A 275 -2.57 -11.83 -14.70
N ARG A 276 -3.43 -12.77 -14.29
CA ARG A 276 -3.38 -14.17 -14.76
C ARG A 276 -3.44 -14.27 -16.27
N GLU A 277 -4.34 -13.51 -16.90
CA GLU A 277 -4.46 -13.46 -18.35
C GLU A 277 -3.19 -12.91 -19.01
N ALA A 278 -2.62 -11.84 -18.45
CA ALA A 278 -1.38 -11.26 -18.97
C ALA A 278 -0.20 -12.23 -18.88
N LEU A 279 -0.04 -12.90 -17.73
CA LEU A 279 1.02 -13.89 -17.53
C LEU A 279 0.83 -15.10 -18.45
N ALA A 280 -0.38 -15.60 -18.63
CA ALA A 280 -0.65 -16.71 -19.55
C ALA A 280 -0.32 -16.40 -21.02
N LYS A 281 -0.38 -15.12 -21.42
CA LYS A 281 -0.01 -14.65 -22.76
C LYS A 281 1.48 -14.40 -22.92
N ASP A 282 2.25 -14.33 -21.83
CA ASP A 282 3.68 -14.03 -21.87
C ASP A 282 4.49 -15.31 -22.12
N PRO A 283 5.12 -15.48 -23.31
CA PRO A 283 5.87 -16.69 -23.64
C PRO A 283 7.11 -16.90 -22.76
N SER A 284 7.58 -15.87 -22.04
CA SER A 284 8.72 -15.99 -21.11
C SER A 284 8.35 -16.65 -19.77
N THR A 285 7.07 -16.72 -19.41
CA THR A 285 6.61 -17.24 -18.10
C THR A 285 6.44 -18.77 -18.04
N LYS A 286 6.88 -19.52 -19.06
CA LYS A 286 6.90 -20.98 -19.03
C LYS A 286 7.92 -21.47 -18.00
N CYS A 287 7.44 -21.82 -16.81
CA CYS A 287 8.23 -22.47 -15.77
C CYS A 287 8.61 -23.90 -16.23
N ASN A 288 9.89 -24.16 -16.49
CA ASN A 288 10.37 -25.52 -16.74
C ASN A 288 10.20 -26.35 -15.46
N LYS A 289 9.49 -27.48 -15.57
CA LYS A 289 9.17 -28.36 -14.41
C LYS A 289 10.38 -29.09 -13.82
N GLU A 290 11.54 -29.04 -14.47
CA GLU A 290 12.75 -29.77 -14.07
C GLU A 290 13.66 -28.98 -13.12
N GLU A 291 13.47 -27.66 -13.01
CA GLU A 291 14.22 -26.81 -12.09
C GLU A 291 13.24 -26.20 -11.07
N MET A 292 13.17 -26.79 -9.87
CA MET A 292 12.45 -26.26 -8.71
C MET A 292 13.04 -24.95 -8.14
N HIS A 293 13.96 -24.32 -8.89
CA HIS A 293 14.47 -22.98 -8.62
C HIS A 293 13.83 -22.04 -9.65
N CYS A 294 12.75 -21.37 -9.25
CA CYS A 294 12.33 -20.15 -9.94
C CYS A 294 13.41 -19.08 -9.70
N GLU A 295 14.50 -19.11 -10.48
CA GLU A 295 15.36 -17.96 -10.58
C GLU A 295 14.55 -16.77 -11.08
N VAL A 296 14.86 -15.60 -10.53
CA VAL A 296 14.23 -14.29 -10.70
C VAL A 296 14.28 -13.76 -12.16
N LEU A 297 14.58 -14.61 -13.14
CA LEU A 297 14.98 -14.25 -14.50
C LEU A 297 13.88 -14.36 -15.58
N ALA A 298 12.65 -14.71 -15.22
CA ALA A 298 11.53 -14.74 -16.16
C ALA A 298 10.35 -13.89 -15.67
N TRP A 299 10.58 -12.58 -15.58
CA TRP A 299 9.51 -11.60 -15.43
C TRP A 299 9.58 -10.64 -16.62
N PRO A 300 8.44 -10.19 -17.17
CA PRO A 300 8.48 -9.14 -18.18
C PRO A 300 9.24 -7.93 -17.61
N ASP A 301 10.06 -7.30 -18.44
CA ASP A 301 10.97 -6.16 -18.18
C ASP A 301 10.32 -4.92 -17.50
N ARG A 302 9.10 -5.01 -16.98
CA ARG A 302 8.31 -3.92 -16.39
C ARG A 302 8.02 -4.08 -14.88
N LEU A 303 8.01 -5.30 -14.32
CA LEU A 303 7.57 -5.56 -12.93
C LEU A 303 8.68 -5.51 -11.89
N VAL A 304 9.77 -6.25 -12.12
CA VAL A 304 10.93 -6.29 -11.23
C VAL A 304 11.61 -4.92 -11.16
N PRO A 305 11.76 -4.13 -12.25
CA PRO A 305 12.49 -2.87 -12.18
C PRO A 305 11.90 -1.89 -11.18
N CYS A 306 10.59 -1.62 -11.13
CA CYS A 306 10.11 -0.46 -10.35
C CYS A 306 10.47 -0.50 -8.86
N VAL A 307 10.20 -1.61 -8.16
CA VAL A 307 10.51 -1.73 -6.72
C VAL A 307 11.98 -2.12 -6.50
N SER A 308 12.58 -2.95 -7.36
CA SER A 308 14.02 -3.29 -7.26
C SER A 308 14.93 -2.10 -7.57
N SER A 309 14.45 -1.12 -8.31
CA SER A 309 15.18 0.05 -8.78
C SER A 309 15.17 1.17 -7.75
N ILE A 310 14.05 1.40 -7.05
CA ILE A 310 14.02 2.22 -5.82
C ILE A 310 15.04 1.64 -4.83
N TRP A 311 15.07 0.31 -4.73
CA TRP A 311 15.99 -0.37 -3.83
C TRP A 311 17.46 -0.30 -4.26
N ALA A 312 17.76 -0.52 -5.54
CA ALA A 312 19.11 -0.40 -6.08
C ALA A 312 19.71 1.01 -5.86
N PHE A 313 18.86 2.04 -5.88
CA PHE A 313 19.26 3.40 -5.51
C PHE A 313 19.72 3.47 -4.04
N PHE A 314 18.93 2.94 -3.11
CA PHE A 314 19.26 2.97 -1.68
C PHE A 314 20.48 2.10 -1.32
N ILE A 315 20.70 0.96 -1.99
CA ILE A 315 21.95 0.20 -1.86
C ILE A 315 23.13 0.97 -2.45
N GLY A 316 22.94 1.62 -3.61
CA GLY A 316 23.98 2.33 -4.34
C GLY A 316 24.65 3.45 -3.53
N GLN A 317 23.90 4.07 -2.61
CA GLN A 317 24.35 5.14 -1.71
C GLN A 317 25.24 4.66 -0.54
N LYS A 318 25.39 3.35 -0.33
CA LYS A 318 26.14 2.80 0.82
C LYS A 318 27.61 2.47 0.51
N ASP A 319 28.44 2.61 1.54
CA ASP A 319 29.83 2.15 1.53
C ASP A 319 29.93 0.62 1.43
N HIS A 320 31.07 0.14 0.94
CA HIS A 320 31.28 -1.27 0.56
C HIS A 320 31.11 -2.26 1.74
N GLN A 321 31.34 -1.83 2.98
CA GLN A 321 31.17 -2.66 4.20
C GLN A 321 29.71 -2.79 4.62
N ASP A 322 28.89 -1.74 4.48
CA ASP A 322 27.47 -1.77 4.86
C ASP A 322 26.62 -2.62 3.92
N LYS A 323 27.08 -2.82 2.68
CA LYS A 323 26.41 -3.68 1.69
C LYS A 323 26.41 -5.17 2.08
N GLN A 324 27.35 -5.61 2.91
CA GLN A 324 27.49 -7.04 3.28
C GLN A 324 26.46 -7.51 4.33
N ASN A 325 25.79 -6.59 5.04
CA ASN A 325 24.86 -6.91 6.13
C ASN A 325 23.37 -6.74 5.76
N ILE A 326 23.06 -6.52 4.48
CA ILE A 326 21.71 -6.23 4.01
C ILE A 326 21.11 -7.48 3.36
N THR A 327 20.06 -8.02 3.96
CA THR A 327 19.25 -9.10 3.37
C THR A 327 18.07 -8.48 2.64
N THR A 328 17.96 -8.72 1.34
CA THR A 328 16.84 -8.26 0.52
C THR A 328 15.92 -9.44 0.21
N THR A 329 14.67 -9.36 0.65
CA THR A 329 13.67 -10.40 0.39
C THR A 329 12.62 -9.86 -0.58
N TYR A 330 12.73 -10.28 -1.85
CA TYR A 330 11.69 -10.06 -2.84
C TYR A 330 10.59 -11.09 -2.63
N ILE A 331 9.40 -10.62 -2.24
CA ILE A 331 8.24 -11.50 -2.15
C ILE A 331 7.23 -11.02 -3.18
N CYS A 332 7.05 -11.81 -4.23
CA CYS A 332 6.03 -11.58 -5.24
C CYS A 332 5.02 -12.71 -5.14
N LEU A 333 3.85 -12.45 -4.54
CA LEU A 333 2.77 -13.44 -4.49
C LEU A 333 2.17 -13.61 -5.89
N CYS A 334 2.69 -14.56 -6.65
CA CYS A 334 1.94 -15.27 -7.67
C CYS A 334 1.30 -16.47 -6.99
N SER A 335 0.04 -16.32 -6.54
CA SER A 335 -0.78 -17.50 -6.31
C SER A 335 -0.77 -18.30 -7.62
N SER A 336 -0.43 -19.58 -7.48
CA SER A 336 -0.21 -20.56 -8.53
C SER A 336 -1.05 -20.29 -9.79
N ILE A 337 -0.38 -20.23 -10.95
CA ILE A 337 -1.04 -20.41 -12.23
C ILE A 337 -1.66 -21.81 -12.16
N ASP A 338 -2.96 -21.92 -11.86
CA ASP A 338 -3.69 -23.17 -12.00
C ASP A 338 -3.90 -23.37 -13.50
N ILE A 339 -2.86 -23.90 -14.17
CA ILE A 339 -2.99 -24.48 -15.50
C ILE A 339 -3.72 -25.79 -15.29
N ARG A 340 -5.06 -25.74 -15.15
CA ARG A 340 -5.88 -26.93 -15.32
C ARG A 340 -6.39 -27.02 -16.76
N PRO A 341 -6.34 -28.24 -17.34
CA PRO A 341 -6.41 -28.50 -18.77
C PRO A 341 -7.76 -28.20 -19.42
#